data_AF-A0A959IN87-F1
#
_entry.id   AF-A0A959IN87-F1
#
_cell.length_a   1.000
_cell.length_b   1.000
_cell.length_c   1.000
_cell.angle_alpha   90.00
_cell.angle_beta   90.00
_cell.angle_gamma   90.00
#
_symmetry.space_group_name_H-M   'P 1'
#
loop_
_entity.id
_entity.type
_entity.pdbx_description
1 polymer ?
#
loop_
_entity_poly.entity_id
_entity_poly.type
_entity_poly.pdbx_seq_one_letter_code
_entity_poly.pdbx_strand_id
1 'polypeptide(L)'
;MSEHPTTRLAFAPGVRVFIPLLYAAWSDRVLTPSEVRNLQRQAASLPFLTDDDKAQLLHWSDPAHPPGRDLFKFWEITCQEAAAR
;
A
#
# COMPACT_ATOMS: atom_id res chain seq x y z
N MET A 1 20.18 9.55 24.67
CA MET A 1 19.46 8.35 25.12
C MET A 1 17.98 8.65 24.97
N SER A 2 17.20 8.13 24.04
CA SER A 2 17.44 7.22 22.93
C SER A 2 16.60 7.80 21.80
N GLU A 3 17.22 8.12 20.67
CA GLU A 3 16.47 8.51 19.48
C GLU A 3 15.77 7.23 19.02
N HIS A 4 14.51 7.06 19.39
CA HIS A 4 13.67 6.06 18.74
C HIS A 4 13.57 6.52 17.29
N PRO A 5 14.10 5.78 16.30
CA PRO A 5 13.73 6.03 14.93
C PRO A 5 12.25 5.67 14.84
N THR A 6 11.38 6.63 15.14
CA THR A 6 10.01 6.65 14.63
C THR A 6 10.17 6.90 13.15
N THR A 7 10.64 5.89 12.43
CA THR A 7 10.46 5.77 11.00
C THR A 7 8.95 5.65 10.84
N ARG A 8 8.22 6.77 10.92
CA ARG A 8 6.91 6.86 10.31
C ARG A 8 7.20 6.45 8.87
N LEU A 9 6.67 5.31 8.44
CA LEU A 9 6.61 5.02 7.03
C LEU A 9 5.81 6.16 6.39
N ALA A 10 6.53 7.18 5.94
CA ALA A 10 5.98 8.31 5.25
C ALA A 10 5.84 7.86 3.80
N PHE A 11 4.70 7.24 3.49
CA PHE A 11 4.39 6.98 2.09
C PHE A 11 4.27 8.29 1.34
N ALA A 12 4.78 8.29 0.11
CA ALA A 12 4.50 9.34 -0.84
C ALA A 12 2.98 9.60 -0.90
N PRO A 13 2.56 10.86 -1.07
CA PRO A 13 1.14 11.21 -1.09
C PRO A 13 0.35 10.37 -2.10
N GLY A 14 0.94 10.07 -3.26
CA GLY A 14 0.34 9.24 -4.30
C GLY A 14 0.11 7.80 -3.86
N VAL A 15 1.08 7.16 -3.21
CA VAL A 15 0.96 5.79 -2.70
C VAL A 15 -0.05 5.70 -1.56
N ARG A 16 -0.14 6.73 -0.73
CA ARG A 16 -1.05 6.77 0.42
C ARG A 16 -2.52 6.58 0.03
N VAL A 17 -2.91 7.08 -1.16
CA VAL A 17 -4.28 6.96 -1.68
C VAL A 17 -4.65 5.49 -1.99
N PHE A 18 -3.65 4.64 -2.26
CA PHE A 18 -3.85 3.22 -2.56
C PHE A 18 -3.88 2.33 -1.32
N ILE A 19 -3.51 2.83 -0.15
CA ILE A 19 -3.43 2.03 1.07
C ILE A 19 -4.77 1.38 1.44
N PRO A 20 -5.92 2.07 1.38
CA PRO A 20 -7.22 1.43 1.64
C PRO A 20 -7.57 0.33 0.65
N LEU A 21 -7.23 0.52 -0.63
CA LEU A 21 -7.44 -0.49 -1.68
C LEU A 21 -6.58 -1.72 -1.45
N LEU A 22 -5.29 -1.52 -1.14
CA LEU A 22 -4.37 -2.61 -0.81
C LEU A 22 -4.81 -3.35 0.45
N TYR A 23 -5.17 -2.63 1.51
CA TYR A 23 -5.62 -3.21 2.76
C TYR A 23 -6.88 -4.06 2.59
N ALA A 24 -7.87 -3.56 1.84
CA ALA A 24 -9.09 -4.30 1.55
C ALA A 24 -8.78 -5.58 0.75
N ALA A 25 -7.96 -5.46 -0.29
CA ALA A 25 -7.62 -6.58 -1.16
C ALA A 25 -6.82 -7.68 -0.42
N TRP A 26 -5.95 -7.31 0.51
CA TRP A 26 -5.22 -8.28 1.36
C TRP A 26 -6.07 -8.81 2.53
N SER A 27 -7.03 -8.03 3.05
CA SER A 27 -7.93 -8.46 4.13
C SER A 27 -8.95 -9.51 3.69
N ASP A 28 -9.46 -9.40 2.46
CA ASP A 28 -10.50 -10.29 1.94
C ASP A 28 -9.97 -11.68 1.53
N ARG A 29 -8.64 -11.90 1.63
CA ARG A 29 -7.91 -13.13 1.22
C ARG A 29 -8.05 -13.53 -0.25
N VAL A 30 -8.69 -12.71 -1.08
CA VAL A 30 -8.89 -12.97 -2.51
C VAL A 30 -8.30 -11.81 -3.31
N LEU A 31 -6.98 -11.69 -3.29
CA LEU A 31 -6.26 -10.99 -4.36
C LEU A 31 -6.01 -12.00 -5.47
N THR A 32 -6.90 -12.04 -6.47
CA THR A 32 -6.62 -12.84 -7.65
C THR A 32 -5.48 -12.22 -8.45
N PRO A 33 -4.65 -13.02 -9.13
CA PRO A 33 -3.60 -12.50 -10.02
C PRO A 33 -4.10 -11.50 -11.07
N SER A 34 -5.39 -11.56 -11.40
CA SER A 34 -6.06 -10.64 -12.33
C SER A 34 -6.33 -9.26 -11.71
N GLU A 35 -6.78 -9.21 -10.45
CA GLU A 35 -7.02 -7.95 -9.74
C GLU A 35 -5.72 -7.20 -9.48
N VAL A 36 -4.68 -7.93 -9.10
CA VAL A 36 -3.31 -7.43 -8.95
C VAL A 36 -2.85 -6.74 -10.23
N ARG A 37 -2.92 -7.44 -11.37
CA ARG A 37 -2.55 -6.86 -12.68
C ARG A 37 -3.39 -5.64 -13.04
N ASN A 38 -4.67 -5.64 -12.66
CA ASN A 38 -5.53 -4.50 -12.96
C ASN A 38 -5.15 -3.27 -12.14
N LEU A 39 -4.84 -3.45 -10.86
CA LEU A 39 -4.35 -2.40 -9.96
C LEU A 39 -2.99 -1.87 -10.46
N GLN A 40 -2.09 -2.76 -10.89
CA GLN A 40 -0.80 -2.39 -11.47
C GLN A 40 -0.94 -1.58 -12.76
N ARG A 41 -1.83 -1.98 -13.67
CA ARG A 41 -2.10 -1.22 -14.91
C ARG A 41 -2.69 0.16 -14.61
N GLN A 42 -3.61 0.24 -13.65
CA GLN A 42 -4.20 1.52 -13.24
C GLN A 42 -3.13 2.42 -12.62
N ALA A 43 -2.31 1.91 -11.70
CA ALA A 43 -1.20 2.65 -11.11
C ALA A 43 -0.18 3.13 -12.17
N ALA A 44 0.16 2.29 -13.15
CA ALA A 44 1.06 2.66 -14.24
C ALA A 44 0.52 3.85 -15.08
N SER A 45 -0.79 3.97 -15.21
CA SER A 45 -1.48 5.02 -15.97
C SER A 45 -1.58 6.36 -15.24
N LEU A 46 -1.21 6.44 -13.96
CA LEU A 46 -1.39 7.67 -13.18
C LEU A 46 -0.17 8.59 -13.33
N PRO A 47 -0.35 9.83 -13.82
CA PRO A 47 0.76 10.74 -14.12
C PRO A 47 1.38 11.37 -12.87
N PHE A 48 0.69 11.32 -11.73
CA PHE A 48 1.17 11.85 -10.46
C PHE A 48 2.00 10.85 -9.64
N LEU A 49 2.06 9.58 -10.07
CA LEU A 49 2.89 8.56 -9.44
C LEU A 49 4.27 8.58 -10.07
N THR A 50 5.29 8.68 -9.22
CA THR A 50 6.69 8.52 -9.63
C THR A 50 6.98 7.07 -9.98
N ASP A 51 8.10 6.81 -10.68
CA ASP A 51 8.54 5.44 -10.95
C ASP A 51 8.78 4.64 -9.66
N ASP A 52 9.25 5.31 -8.59
CA ASP A 52 9.41 4.70 -7.26
C ASP A 52 8.06 4.30 -6.65
N ASP A 53 7.05 5.18 -6.73
CA ASP A 53 5.70 4.88 -6.27
C ASP A 53 5.10 3.68 -7.02
N LYS A 54 5.30 3.63 -8.34
CA LYS A 54 4.82 2.54 -9.19
C LYS A 54 5.51 1.23 -8.84
N ALA A 55 6.83 1.24 -8.62
CA ALA A 55 7.58 0.07 -8.19
C ALA A 55 7.11 -0.43 -6.81
N GLN A 56 6.82 0.49 -5.88
CA GLN A 56 6.35 0.14 -4.55
C GLN A 56 4.93 -0.44 -4.57
N LEU A 57 4.01 0.13 -5.37
CA LEU A 57 2.67 -0.43 -5.58
C LEU A 57 2.72 -1.79 -6.29
N LEU A 58 3.64 -1.98 -7.24
CA LEU A 58 3.87 -3.27 -7.90
C LEU A 58 4.28 -4.32 -6.87
N HIS A 59 5.22 -3.97 -5.99
CA HIS A 59 5.72 -4.88 -4.96
C HIS A 59 4.63 -5.24 -3.94
N TRP A 60 3.86 -4.27 -3.44
CA TRP A 60 2.81 -4.53 -2.45
C TRP A 60 1.53 -5.16 -2.99
N SER A 61 1.36 -5.16 -4.32
CA SER A 61 0.26 -5.86 -4.97
C SER A 61 0.65 -7.28 -5.38
N ASP A 62 1.90 -7.71 -5.26
CA ASP A 62 2.32 -9.05 -5.67
C ASP A 62 1.86 -10.13 -4.65
N PRO A 63 0.98 -11.07 -5.03
CA PRO A 63 0.49 -12.11 -4.14
C PRO A 63 1.61 -13.09 -3.73
N ALA A 64 2.71 -13.17 -4.48
CA ALA A 64 3.88 -13.96 -4.10
C ALA A 64 4.72 -13.30 -3.00
N HIS A 65 4.56 -11.99 -2.79
CA HIS A 65 5.30 -11.20 -1.80
C HIS A 65 4.32 -10.49 -0.85
N PRO A 66 3.68 -11.23 0.07
CA PRO A 66 2.73 -10.63 1.00
C PRO A 66 3.39 -9.56 1.87
N PRO A 67 2.64 -8.50 2.25
CA PRO A 67 3.15 -7.47 3.14
C PRO A 67 3.53 -8.09 4.48
N GLY A 68 4.65 -7.62 5.04
CA GLY A 68 5.02 -7.97 6.41
C GLY A 68 3.94 -7.55 7.40
N ARG A 69 3.83 -8.27 8.53
CA ARG A 69 2.80 -8.04 9.55
C ARG A 69 2.76 -6.58 10.04
N ASP A 70 3.91 -5.96 10.23
CA ASP A 70 4.00 -4.58 10.72
C ASP A 70 3.56 -3.56 9.65
N LEU A 71 3.87 -3.83 8.38
CA LEU A 71 3.39 -3.04 7.25
C LEU A 71 1.87 -3.15 7.11
N PHE A 72 1.33 -4.37 7.24
CA PHE A 72 -0.10 -4.61 7.17
C PHE A 72 -0.86 -3.92 8.32
N LYS A 73 -0.34 -3.98 9.55
CA LYS A 73 -0.85 -3.19 10.69
C LYS A 73 -0.79 -1.68 10.43
N PHE A 74 0.28 -1.20 9.80
CA PHE A 74 0.39 0.21 9.45
C PHE A 74 -0.71 0.64 8.48
N TRP A 75 -1.05 -0.21 7.50
CA TRP A 75 -2.16 0.03 6.59
C TRP A 75 -3.51 0.07 7.31
N GLU A 76 -3.76 -0.87 8.23
CA GLU A 76 -4.96 -0.89 9.08
C GLU A 76 -5.12 0.44 9.84
N ILE A 77 -4.07 0.87 10.55
CA ILE A 77 -4.06 2.14 11.29
C ILE A 77 -4.33 3.32 10.35
N THR A 78 -3.67 3.35 9.18
CA THR A 78 -3.85 4.40 8.18
C THR A 78 -5.31 4.46 7.69
N CYS A 79 -5.95 3.31 7.49
CA CYS A 79 -7.36 3.24 7.10
C CYS A 79 -8.28 3.73 8.21
N GLN A 80 -7.98 3.37 9.47
CA GLN A 80 -8.76 3.80 10.63
C GLN A 80 -8.67 5.32 10.84
N GLU A 81 -7.48 5.92 10.67
CA GLU A 81 -7.29 7.37 10.73
C GLU A 81 -8.02 8.10 9.60
N ALA A 82 -8.08 7.51 8.40
CA ALA A 82 -8.82 8.08 7.28
C ALA A 82 -10.34 8.03 7.48
N ALA A 83 -10.86 6.97 8.13
CA ALA A 83 -12.28 6.80 8.42
C ALA A 83 -12.78 7.63 9.61
N ALA A 84 -11.89 8.01 10.53
CA ALA A 84 -12.23 8.81 11.71
C ALA A 84 -12.33 10.33 11.43
N ARG A 85 -12.23 10.75 10.17
CA ARG A 85 -12.26 12.15 9.73
C ARG A 85 -13.55 12.52 9.02
#